data_AF-A0A2U1E9U5-F1
#
_entry.id   AF-A0A2U1E9U5-F1
#
_cell.length_a   1.000
_cell.length_b   1.000
_cell.length_c   1.000
_cell.angle_alpha   90.00
_cell.angle_beta   90.00
_cell.angle_gamma   90.00
#
_symmetry.space_group_name_H-M   'P 1'
#
loop_
_entity.id
_entity.type
_entity.pdbx_description
1 polymer ?
#
loop_
_entity_poly.entity_id
_entity_poly.type
_entity_poly.pdbx_seq_one_letter_code
_entity_poly.pdbx_strand_id
1 'polypeptide(L)'
;MSTETSDRYFAADGNVYSADGSVVGTYTVSDAGTVDSVSTDEDGNGSIDTVVADLDHNGTFESAMVDTDADGYGETILMDTDDDGDFDSAAVDTDADGTYETTATDPNGF
;
A
#
# COMPACT_ATOMS: atom_id res chain seq x y z
N MET A 1 -13.50 18.80 20.76
CA MET A 1 -12.76 19.44 19.65
C MET A 1 -11.44 18.69 19.54
N SER A 2 -11.21 18.01 18.40
CA SER A 2 -9.94 17.46 17.83
C SER A 2 -8.97 16.72 18.76
N THR A 3 -8.43 15.54 18.40
CA THR A 3 -7.86 15.18 17.09
C THR A 3 -7.85 13.65 16.97
N GLU A 4 -8.57 13.09 16.00
CA GLU A 4 -8.22 11.79 15.42
C GLU A 4 -7.00 12.05 14.53
N THR A 5 -5.82 12.16 15.14
CA THR A 5 -4.58 12.22 14.36
C THR A 5 -4.24 10.80 13.95
N SER A 6 -4.60 10.44 12.72
CA SER A 6 -4.07 9.30 11.95
C SER A 6 -2.55 9.45 11.69
N ASP A 7 -1.81 10.02 12.63
CA ASP A 7 -0.38 10.26 12.50
C ASP A 7 0.33 8.91 12.64
N ARG A 8 0.62 8.31 11.49
CA ARG A 8 1.49 7.14 11.39
C ARG A 8 2.94 7.58 11.52
N TYR A 9 3.73 6.85 12.29
CA TYR A 9 5.14 7.12 12.52
C TYR A 9 6.00 6.00 11.96
N PHE A 10 6.91 6.35 11.05
CA PHE A 10 7.94 5.43 10.54
C PHE A 10 9.12 5.43 11.50
N ALA A 11 9.41 4.27 12.09
CA ALA A 11 10.48 4.11 13.06
C ALA A 11 11.71 3.44 12.45
N ALA A 12 12.90 3.79 12.94
CA ALA A 12 14.17 3.28 12.40
C ALA A 12 14.38 1.76 12.53
N ASP A 13 13.48 1.04 13.21
CA ASP A 13 13.44 -0.42 13.28
C ASP A 13 12.67 -1.06 12.12
N GLY A 14 12.16 -0.25 11.18
CA GLY A 14 11.38 -0.70 10.02
C GLY A 14 9.89 -0.87 10.30
N ASN A 15 9.41 -0.50 11.49
CA ASN A 15 7.99 -0.59 11.84
C ASN A 15 7.26 0.73 11.56
N VAL A 16 5.98 0.62 11.23
CA VAL A 16 5.02 1.73 11.16
C VAL A 16 4.14 1.67 12.40
N TYR A 17 4.12 2.75 13.17
CA TYR A 17 3.34 2.87 14.39
C TYR A 17 2.13 3.77 14.21
N SER A 18 1.00 3.39 14.80
CA SER A 18 -0.15 4.28 14.97
C SER A 18 0.08 5.27 16.11
N ALA A 19 -0.80 6.26 16.24
CA ALA A 19 -0.73 7.30 17.26
C ALA A 19 -0.85 6.76 18.70
N ASP A 20 -1.41 5.58 18.89
CA ASP A 20 -1.49 4.87 20.16
C ASP A 20 -0.23 4.05 20.50
N GLY A 21 0.73 3.99 19.58
CA GLY A 21 1.97 3.22 19.71
C GLY A 21 1.86 1.74 19.36
N SER A 22 0.73 1.29 18.81
CA SER A 22 0.62 -0.05 18.21
C SER A 22 1.38 -0.10 16.89
N VAL A 23 2.00 -1.25 16.59
CA VAL A 23 2.51 -1.53 15.25
C VAL A 23 1.31 -1.77 14.34
N VAL A 24 1.28 -1.07 13.21
CA VAL A 24 0.24 -1.17 12.18
C VAL A 24 0.85 -1.48 10.80
N GLY A 25 2.11 -1.89 10.75
CA GLY A 25 2.78 -2.11 9.49
C GLY A 25 4.30 -2.14 9.56
N THR A 26 4.92 -2.30 8.40
CA THR A 26 6.37 -2.23 8.22
C THR A 26 6.73 -1.44 6.97
N TYR A 27 7.98 -1.01 6.86
CA TYR A 27 8.48 -0.40 5.65
C TYR A 27 9.93 -0.81 5.40
N THR A 28 10.32 -0.77 4.13
CA THR A 28 11.71 -1.01 3.70
C THR A 28 12.28 0.26 3.10
N VAL A 29 13.61 0.36 3.12
CA VAL A 29 14.34 1.49 2.52
C VAL A 29 15.46 0.97 1.64
N SER A 30 15.70 1.67 0.54
CA SER A 30 16.81 1.39 -0.37
C SER A 30 18.15 1.72 0.28
N ASP A 31 19.23 1.27 -0.34
CA ASP A 31 20.59 1.70 -0.03
C ASP A 31 20.78 3.23 -0.17
N ALA A 32 19.92 3.90 -0.95
CA ALA A 32 19.92 5.35 -1.12
C ALA A 32 19.13 6.09 -0.02
N GLY A 33 18.38 5.37 0.82
CA GLY A 33 17.58 5.92 1.92
C GLY A 33 16.20 6.43 1.50
N THR A 34 15.71 6.08 0.31
CA THR A 34 14.30 6.23 -0.07
C THR A 34 13.47 5.08 0.46
N VAL A 35 12.15 5.25 0.57
CA VAL A 35 11.25 4.17 1.02
C VAL A 35 10.92 3.30 -0.18
N ASP A 36 11.19 2.00 -0.11
CA ASP A 36 10.96 1.06 -1.23
C ASP A 36 9.60 0.41 -1.14
N SER A 37 9.12 0.16 0.07
CA SER A 37 7.80 -0.41 0.28
C SER A 37 7.27 -0.07 1.65
N VAL A 38 5.95 0.01 1.75
CA VAL A 38 5.21 0.14 3.01
C VAL A 38 4.10 -0.89 2.99
N SER A 39 3.99 -1.66 4.06
CA SER A 39 2.88 -2.57 4.31
C SER A 39 2.16 -2.16 5.59
N THR A 40 0.83 -2.26 5.61
CA THR A 40 0.03 -1.91 6.77
C THR A 40 -1.07 -2.92 7.06
N ASP A 41 -1.35 -3.06 8.35
CA ASP A 41 -2.44 -3.81 8.97
C ASP A 41 -3.35 -2.75 9.63
N GLU A 42 -4.33 -2.30 8.86
CA GLU A 42 -5.24 -1.21 9.21
C GLU A 42 -6.29 -1.66 10.23
N ASP A 43 -6.72 -2.92 10.19
CA ASP A 43 -7.75 -3.46 11.10
C ASP A 43 -7.18 -4.14 12.36
N GLY A 44 -5.87 -4.39 12.40
CA GLY A 44 -5.13 -4.98 13.52
C GLY A 44 -5.36 -6.48 13.68
N ASN A 45 -5.76 -7.18 12.61
CA ASN A 45 -6.05 -8.61 12.65
C ASN A 45 -4.77 -9.48 12.54
N GLY A 46 -3.61 -8.87 12.24
CA GLY A 46 -2.32 -9.52 12.11
C GLY A 46 -1.96 -9.96 10.69
N SER A 47 -2.82 -9.73 9.71
CA SER A 47 -2.55 -9.80 8.27
C SER A 47 -2.33 -8.40 7.71
N ILE A 48 -1.71 -8.32 6.54
CA ILE A 48 -1.45 -7.05 5.88
C ILE A 48 -2.65 -6.72 4.99
N ASP A 49 -3.23 -5.55 5.19
CA ASP A 49 -4.37 -5.06 4.42
C ASP A 49 -3.91 -4.31 3.16
N THR A 50 -2.80 -3.59 3.23
CA THR A 50 -2.31 -2.76 2.12
C THR A 50 -0.80 -2.84 1.99
N VAL A 51 -0.32 -2.90 0.74
CA VAL A 51 1.09 -2.79 0.39
C VAL A 51 1.24 -1.76 -0.72
N VAL A 52 2.21 -0.86 -0.59
CA VAL A 52 2.65 0.04 -1.67
C VAL A 52 4.15 -0.13 -1.87
N ALA A 53 4.64 -0.03 -3.11
CA ALA A 53 6.05 -0.18 -3.44
C ALA A 53 6.53 0.80 -4.52
N ASP A 54 7.69 1.40 -4.23
CA ASP A 54 8.55 2.22 -5.08
C ASP A 54 9.59 1.26 -5.67
N LEU A 55 9.36 0.85 -6.91
CA LEU A 55 10.11 -0.19 -7.62
C LEU A 55 11.40 0.36 -8.24
N ASP A 56 11.41 1.64 -8.61
CA ASP A 56 12.56 2.28 -9.25
C ASP A 56 13.42 3.16 -8.31
N HIS A 57 12.93 3.37 -7.08
CA HIS A 57 13.53 4.11 -5.97
C HIS A 57 13.62 5.62 -6.20
N ASN A 58 12.65 6.20 -6.90
CA ASN A 58 12.62 7.62 -7.21
C ASN A 58 11.82 8.47 -6.20
N GLY A 59 11.09 7.83 -5.28
CA GLY A 59 10.26 8.45 -4.25
C GLY A 59 8.77 8.59 -4.55
N THR A 60 8.30 8.11 -5.71
CA THR A 60 6.88 7.83 -6.00
C THR A 60 6.60 6.33 -5.81
N PHE A 61 5.32 5.94 -5.82
CA PHE A 61 4.94 4.53 -5.62
C PHE A 61 4.30 4.01 -6.90
N GLU A 62 4.98 3.11 -7.61
CA GLU A 62 4.50 2.58 -8.89
C GLU A 62 3.49 1.44 -8.73
N SER A 63 3.38 0.85 -7.54
CA SER A 63 2.46 -0.26 -7.31
C SER A 63 1.79 -0.22 -5.94
N ALA A 64 0.53 -0.61 -5.91
CA ALA A 64 -0.23 -0.83 -4.69
C ALA A 64 -1.04 -2.13 -4.77
N MET A 65 -1.25 -2.75 -3.62
CA MET A 65 -2.03 -3.96 -3.45
C MET A 65 -2.87 -3.81 -2.18
N VAL A 66 -4.13 -4.23 -2.23
CA VAL A 66 -5.05 -4.24 -1.10
C VAL A 66 -5.63 -5.66 -0.99
N ASP A 67 -5.45 -6.26 0.18
CA ASP A 67 -5.96 -7.57 0.61
C ASP A 67 -6.96 -7.29 1.74
N THR A 68 -8.24 -7.26 1.42
CA THR A 68 -9.32 -6.91 2.36
C THR A 68 -9.89 -8.09 3.12
N ASP A 69 -9.64 -9.33 2.66
CA ASP A 69 -10.12 -10.54 3.31
C ASP A 69 -9.03 -11.32 4.07
N ALA A 70 -7.79 -10.82 4.01
CA ALA A 70 -6.61 -11.27 4.73
C ALA A 70 -6.19 -12.71 4.37
N ASP A 71 -6.45 -13.15 3.15
CA ASP A 71 -6.10 -14.49 2.66
C ASP A 71 -4.68 -14.59 2.05
N GLY A 72 -4.02 -13.45 1.87
CA GLY A 72 -2.68 -13.32 1.29
C GLY A 72 -2.66 -13.06 -0.23
N TYR A 73 -3.83 -13.00 -0.86
CA TYR A 73 -4.05 -12.50 -2.21
C TYR A 73 -4.71 -11.12 -2.13
N GLY A 74 -4.49 -10.30 -3.15
CA GLY A 74 -4.92 -8.91 -3.12
C GLY A 74 -6.10 -8.74 -4.04
N GLU A 75 -7.27 -8.43 -3.47
CA GLU A 75 -8.48 -8.15 -4.23
C GLU A 75 -8.32 -6.93 -5.11
N THR A 76 -7.45 -5.97 -4.76
CA THR A 76 -7.16 -4.81 -5.63
C THR A 76 -5.67 -4.65 -5.86
N ILE A 77 -5.28 -4.49 -7.13
CA ILE A 77 -3.93 -4.08 -7.52
C ILE A 77 -4.03 -2.76 -8.28
N LEU A 78 -3.17 -1.80 -7.96
CA LEU A 78 -3.00 -0.55 -8.69
C LEU A 78 -1.56 -0.42 -9.22
N MET A 79 -1.42 0.25 -10.35
CA MET A 79 -0.15 0.51 -11.01
C MET A 79 -0.12 1.90 -11.62
N ASP A 80 0.92 2.66 -11.28
CA ASP A 80 1.29 3.92 -11.92
C ASP A 80 2.33 3.55 -12.98
N THR A 81 1.99 3.78 -14.24
CA THR A 81 2.78 3.30 -15.39
C THR A 81 3.59 4.40 -16.06
N ASP A 82 3.28 5.66 -15.78
CA ASP A 82 4.00 6.82 -16.30
C ASP A 82 4.74 7.65 -15.24
N ASP A 83 4.63 7.22 -13.98
CA ASP A 83 5.40 7.69 -12.82
C ASP A 83 5.14 9.16 -12.51
N ASP A 84 3.86 9.56 -12.65
CA ASP A 84 3.39 10.90 -12.32
C ASP A 84 2.83 11.03 -10.89
N GLY A 85 2.73 9.90 -10.18
CA GLY A 85 2.25 9.78 -8.81
C GLY A 85 0.76 9.45 -8.69
N ASP A 86 0.03 9.40 -9.81
CA ASP A 86 -1.35 8.92 -9.87
C ASP A 86 -1.39 7.51 -10.50
N PHE A 87 -2.21 6.61 -9.95
CA PHE A 87 -2.31 5.27 -10.50
C PHE A 87 -3.07 5.27 -11.83
N ASP A 88 -2.46 4.74 -12.89
CA ASP A 88 -3.07 4.63 -14.23
C ASP A 88 -3.96 3.41 -14.38
N SER A 89 -3.60 2.31 -13.71
CA SER A 89 -4.21 1.00 -13.91
C SER A 89 -4.67 0.41 -12.60
N ALA A 90 -5.85 -0.21 -12.62
CA ALA A 90 -6.40 -0.93 -11.48
C ALA A 90 -6.97 -2.28 -11.95
N ALA A 91 -6.76 -3.32 -11.15
CA ALA A 91 -7.39 -4.62 -11.32
C ALA A 91 -8.09 -5.00 -10.00
N VAL A 92 -9.32 -5.50 -10.09
CA VAL A 92 -10.13 -5.89 -8.93
C VAL A 92 -10.67 -7.31 -9.11
N ASP A 93 -10.33 -8.18 -8.16
CA ASP A 93 -10.94 -9.50 -7.94
C ASP A 93 -12.15 -9.26 -7.03
N THR A 94 -13.33 -9.47 -7.60
CA THR A 94 -14.57 -9.10 -6.94
C THR A 94 -15.23 -10.24 -6.17
N ASP A 95 -14.79 -11.47 -6.42
CA ASP A 95 -15.32 -12.67 -5.76
C ASP A 95 -14.27 -13.47 -4.97
N ALA A 96 -13.05 -12.93 -4.88
CA ALA A 96 -11.91 -13.46 -4.14
C ALA A 96 -11.57 -14.90 -4.55
N ASP A 97 -11.60 -15.18 -5.87
CA ASP A 97 -11.28 -16.49 -6.42
C ASP A 97 -9.82 -16.64 -6.91
N GLY A 98 -9.06 -15.54 -6.82
CA GLY A 98 -7.68 -15.42 -7.28
C GLY A 98 -7.57 -14.96 -8.75
N THR A 99 -8.67 -14.52 -9.35
CA THR A 99 -8.76 -13.99 -10.71
C THR A 99 -9.30 -12.56 -10.67
N TYR A 100 -8.75 -11.67 -11.50
CA TYR A 100 -9.28 -10.31 -11.59
C TYR A 100 -10.41 -10.24 -12.63
N GLU A 101 -11.64 -9.90 -12.20
CA GLU A 101 -12.80 -9.75 -13.10
C GLU A 101 -12.83 -8.37 -13.75
N THR A 102 -12.37 -7.36 -12.99
CA THR A 102 -12.48 -5.97 -13.40
C THR A 102 -11.09 -5.39 -13.60
N THR A 103 -10.85 -4.78 -14.75
CA THR A 103 -9.67 -3.96 -14.99
C THR A 103 -10.08 -2.59 -15.51
N ALA A 104 -9.39 -1.56 -15.04
CA ALA A 104 -9.56 -0.19 -15.49
C ALA A 104 -8.19 0.39 -15.82
N THR A 105 -8.14 1.24 -16.84
CA THR A 105 -6.94 1.98 -17.22
C THR A 105 -7.33 3.40 -17.63
N ASP A 106 -6.74 4.41 -17.00
CA ASP A 106 -6.78 5.81 -17.41
C ASP A 106 -5.34 6.34 -17.50
N PRO A 107 -4.82 6.65 -18.71
CA PRO A 107 -3.46 7.19 -18.88
C PRO A 107 -3.23 8.62 -18.35
N ASN A 108 -4.13 9.16 -17.54
CA ASN A 108 -3.98 10.45 -16.88
C ASN A 108 -4.24 10.33 -15.36
N GLY A 109 -4.15 9.11 -14.82
CA GLY A 109 -4.52 8.81 -13.44
C GLY A 109 -6.02 8.72 -13.15
N PHE A 110 -6.36 8.15 -11.98
CA PHE A 110 -7.73 8.03 -11.44
C PHE A 110 -8.14 9.16 -10.48
#